data_AF-A0A6N8NQK7-F1
#
_entry.id   AF-A0A6N8NQK7-F1
#
_cell.length_a   1.000
_cell.length_b   1.000
_cell.length_c   1.000
_cell.angle_alpha   90.00
_cell.angle_beta   90.00
_cell.angle_gamma   90.00
#
_symmetry.space_group_name_H-M   'P 1'
#
loop_
_entity.id
_entity.type
_entity.pdbx_description
1 polymer ?
#
loop_
_entity_poly.entity_id
_entity_poly.type
_entity_poly.pdbx_seq_one_letter_code
_entity_poly.pdbx_strand_id
1 'polypeptide(L)' 'LGASLLCVDSHEMINIVKMVMDAGLPYSILRDQIFTHPSMSESLNDLFSLAK' A
#
# COMPACT_ATOMS: atom_id res chain seq x y z
N LEU A 1 -8.23 12.18 3.23
CA LEU A 1 -7.96 10.73 3.24
C LEU A 1 -6.45 10.53 3.32
N GLY A 2 -5.97 9.47 3.96
CA GLY A 2 -4.54 9.19 4.14
C GLY A 2 -4.30 7.82 4.78
N ALA A 3 -3.03 7.46 4.98
CA ALA A 3 -2.62 6.20 5.59
C ALA A 3 -1.69 6.45 6.79
N SER A 4 -1.72 5.55 7.76
CA SER A 4 -0.78 5.53 8.89
C SER A 4 -0.29 4.10 9.06
N LEU A 5 1.02 3.90 8.88
CA LEU A 5 1.65 2.57 8.88
C LEU A 5 2.60 2.47 10.08
N LEU A 6 2.23 1.69 11.09
CA LEU A 6 3.05 1.41 12.27
C LEU A 6 3.60 0.00 12.19
N CYS A 7 4.69 -0.16 11.46
CA CYS A 7 5.39 -1.42 11.24
C CYS A 7 6.87 -1.15 10.87
N VAL A 8 7.69 -2.20 10.84
CA VAL A 8 9.06 -2.13 10.34
C VAL A 8 9.03 -1.77 8.84
N ASP A 9 10.00 -0.98 8.38
CA ASP A 9 10.13 -0.49 7.00
C ASP A 9 8.96 0.36 6.47
N SER A 10 8.12 0.89 7.38
CA SER A 10 6.99 1.75 6.99
C SER A 10 7.42 3.04 6.26
N HIS A 11 8.63 3.52 6.53
CA HIS A 11 9.23 4.68 5.85
C HIS A 11 9.53 4.42 4.37
N GLU A 12 9.63 3.16 3.95
CA GLU A 12 9.73 2.77 2.53
C GLU A 12 8.34 2.60 1.92
N MET A 13 7.46 1.85 2.60
CA MET A 13 6.09 1.58 2.14
C MET A 13 5.27 2.85 1.91
N ILE A 14 5.44 3.86 2.77
CA ILE A 14 4.64 5.09 2.71
C ILE A 14 4.87 5.86 1.39
N ASN A 15 6.04 5.72 0.77
CA ASN A 15 6.35 6.35 -0.51
C ASN A 15 5.50 5.73 -1.65
N ILE A 16 5.25 4.42 -1.61
CA ILE A 16 4.39 3.74 -2.57
C ILE A 16 2.95 4.26 -2.47
N VAL A 17 2.43 4.36 -1.24
CA VAL A 17 1.10 4.92 -0.97
C VAL A 17 1.00 6.36 -1.48
N LYS A 18 2.02 7.18 -1.17
CA LYS A 18 2.08 8.58 -1.63
C LYS A 18 2.07 8.69 -3.15
N MET A 19 2.83 7.87 -3.87
CA MET A 19 2.87 7.88 -5.33
C MET A 19 1.50 7.55 -5.95
N VAL A 20 0.79 6.54 -5.42
CA VAL A 20 -0.54 6.17 -5.91
C VAL A 20 -1.55 7.29 -5.65
N MET A 21 -1.48 7.92 -4.47
CA MET A 21 -2.33 9.06 -4.13
C MET A 21 -2.07 10.28 -5.02
N ASP A 22 -0.80 10.60 -5.29
CA ASP A 22 -0.41 11.71 -6.17
C ASP A 22 -0.88 11.52 -7.61
N ALA A 23 -0.83 10.28 -8.09
CA ALA A 23 -1.35 9.91 -9.40
C ALA A 23 -2.89 9.87 -9.44
N GLY A 24 -3.58 10.05 -8.30
CA GLY A 24 -5.04 9.99 -8.22
C GLY A 24 -5.62 8.61 -8.53
N LEU A 25 -4.82 7.55 -8.39
CA LEU A 25 -5.23 6.19 -8.71
C LEU A 25 -6.10 5.60 -7.60
N PRO A 26 -7.05 4.71 -7.94
CA PRO A 26 -7.90 4.06 -6.96
C PRO A 26 -7.09 3.08 -6.08
N TYR A 27 -7.58 2.86 -4.85
CA TYR A 27 -6.95 1.96 -3.88
C TYR A 27 -6.81 0.52 -4.40
N SER A 28 -7.64 0.10 -5.36
CA SER A 28 -7.59 -1.22 -5.99
C SER A 28 -6.25 -1.50 -6.67
N ILE A 29 -5.51 -0.46 -7.09
CA ILE A 29 -4.16 -0.62 -7.62
C ILE A 29 -3.25 -1.23 -6.56
N LEU A 30 -3.26 -0.72 -5.32
CA LEU A 30 -2.45 -1.28 -4.24
C LEU A 30 -2.97 -2.65 -3.78
N ARG A 31 -4.29 -2.90 -3.88
CA ARG A 31 -4.89 -4.20 -3.54
C ARG A 31 -4.47 -5.32 -4.49
N ASP A 32 -4.40 -5.03 -5.79
CA ASP A 32 -4.20 -6.05 -6.84
C ASP A 32 -2.78 -6.04 -7.42
N GLN A 33 -1.90 -5.14 -6.95
CA GLN A 33 -0.51 -5.04 -7.37
C GLN A 33 0.27 -6.32 -7.01
N ILE A 34 1.09 -6.81 -7.94
CA ILE A 34 2.06 -7.88 -7.67
C ILE A 34 3.26 -7.25 -6.95
N PHE A 35 3.38 -7.50 -5.65
CA PHE A 35 4.54 -7.15 -4.84
C PHE A 35 5.54 -8.31 -4.77
N THR A 36 6.78 -7.99 -4.42
CA THR A 36 7.82 -8.98 -4.16
C THR A 36 7.58 -9.70 -2.83
N HIS A 37 7.84 -11.01 -2.79
CA HIS A 37 7.72 -11.84 -1.59
C HIS A 37 9.09 -12.42 -1.18
N PRO A 38 9.47 -12.40 0.11
CA PRO A 38 8.78 -11.77 1.24
C PRO A 38 9.10 -10.27 1.36
N SER A 39 8.09 -9.41 1.52
CA SER A 39 8.30 -7.96 1.78
C SER A 39 7.19 -7.34 2.60
N MET A 40 7.48 -6.26 3.34
CA MET A 40 6.44 -5.53 4.09
C MET A 40 5.39 -4.87 3.17
N SER A 41 5.79 -4.50 1.95
CA SER A 41 4.92 -3.83 0.97
C SER A 41 3.78 -4.73 0.49
N GLU A 42 3.96 -6.05 0.46
CA GLU A 42 2.92 -6.99 0.04
C GLU A 42 1.71 -7.00 0.99
N SER A 43 1.90 -6.63 2.26
CA SER A 43 0.80 -6.51 3.23
C SER A 43 -0.23 -5.42 2.85
N LEU A 44 0.10 -4.53 1.91
CA LEU A 44 -0.87 -3.59 1.33
C LEU A 44 -1.98 -4.32 0.56
N ASN A 45 -1.70 -5.47 -0.06
CA ASN A 45 -2.72 -6.27 -0.73
C ASN A 45 -3.82 -6.68 0.26
N ASP A 46 -3.42 -7.22 1.41
CA ASP A 46 -4.34 -7.68 2.45
C ASP A 46 -5.10 -6.51 3.08
N LEU A 47 -4.40 -5.41 3.42
CA LEU A 47 -5.02 -4.23 4.02
C LEU A 47 -6.14 -3.67 3.14
N PHE A 48 -5.88 -3.49 1.84
CA PHE A 48 -6.86 -2.91 0.92
C PHE A 48 -7.93 -3.91 0.46
N SER A 49 -7.75 -5.20 0.71
CA SER A 49 -8.80 -6.21 0.50
C SER A 49 -9.92 -6.14 1.55
N LEU A 50 -9.68 -5.44 2.67
CA LEU A 50 -10.70 -5.20 3.71
C LEU A 50 -11.71 -4.10 3.35
N ALA A 51 -11.40 -3.27 2.34
CA ALA A 51 -12.29 -2.23 1.87
C ALA A 51 -13.53 -2.83 1.19
N LYS A 52 -14.72 -2.37 1.57
CA LYS A 52 -16.01 -2.79 0.99
C LYS A 52 -16.39 -1.93 -0.21
#